data_AF-C7HAN5-F1
#
_entry.id   AF-C7HAN5-F1
#
_cell.length_a   1.000
_cell.length_b   1.000
_cell.length_c   1.000
_cell.angle_alpha   90.00
_cell.angle_beta   90.00
_cell.angle_gamma   90.00
#
_symmetry.space_group_name_H-M   'P 1'
#
loop_
_entity.id
_entity.type
_entity.pdbx_description
1 polymer ?
#
loop_
_entity_poly.entity_id
_entity_poly.type
_entity_poly.pdbx_seq_one_letter_code
_entity_poly.pdbx_strand_id
1 'polypeptide(L)'
;MLAKTKESASELTRLIYLLSNIVVKDDVTAEEYSLEQSYIKELLSESSVSTMTFLLQNRQLGIIDDKTALLFSDVLEGYVSDGQQRIPLPIDKISNQ
;
A
#
# COMPACT_ATOMS: atom_id res chain seq x y z
N MET A 1 -9.58 -2.04 20.34
CA MET A 1 -9.64 -2.66 19.00
C MET A 1 -9.76 -1.60 17.91
N LEU A 2 -10.82 -0.78 17.92
CA LEU A 2 -11.03 0.29 16.93
C LEU A 2 -9.86 1.29 16.76
N ALA A 3 -9.26 1.75 17.87
CA ALA A 3 -8.13 2.68 17.81
C ALA A 3 -6.91 2.10 17.07
N LYS A 4 -6.56 0.84 17.37
CA LYS A 4 -5.48 0.12 16.68
C LYS A 4 -5.78 -0.06 15.19
N THR A 5 -7.02 -0.40 14.85
CA THR A 5 -7.43 -0.54 13.44
C THR A 5 -7.33 0.79 12.68
N LYS A 6 -7.67 1.92 13.31
CA LYS A 6 -7.49 3.26 12.72
C LYS A 6 -6.02 3.62 12.53
N GLU A 7 -5.18 3.29 13.51
CA GLU A 7 -3.73 3.49 13.46
C GLU A 7 -3.11 2.69 12.31
N SER A 8 -3.41 1.39 12.21
CA SER A 8 -2.93 0.55 11.11
C SER A 8 -3.41 1.06 9.74
N ALA A 9 -4.66 1.52 9.63
CA ALA A 9 -5.14 2.12 8.38
C ALA A 9 -4.34 3.38 7.99
N SER A 10 -4.01 4.22 8.97
CA SER A 10 -3.18 5.41 8.75
C SER A 10 -1.74 5.06 8.37
N GLU A 11 -1.15 4.04 8.99
CA GLU A 11 0.21 3.58 8.68
C GLU A 11 0.30 3.03 7.25
N LEU A 12 -0.65 2.16 6.88
CA LEU A 12 -0.73 1.60 5.53
C LEU A 12 -0.91 2.71 4.48
N THR A 13 -1.79 3.67 4.74
CA THR A 13 -2.00 4.79 3.81
C THR A 13 -0.73 5.63 3.62
N ARG A 14 0.05 5.84 4.69
CA ARG A 14 1.35 6.54 4.60
C ARG A 14 2.37 5.74 3.80
N LEU A 15 2.44 4.43 4.01
CA LEU A 15 3.33 3.55 3.25
C LEU A 15 2.99 3.57 1.75
N ILE A 16 1.70 3.49 1.41
CA ILE A 16 1.22 3.57 0.01
C ILE A 16 1.61 4.93 -0.60
N TYR A 17 1.41 6.02 0.13
CA TYR A 17 1.81 7.35 -0.34
C TYR A 17 3.31 7.44 -0.61
N LEU A 18 4.15 7.00 0.32
CA LEU A 18 5.61 7.02 0.15
C LEU A 18 6.04 6.16 -1.04
N LEU A 19 5.48 4.95 -1.15
CA LEU A 19 5.77 4.04 -2.26
C LEU A 19 5.38 4.65 -3.61
N SER A 20 4.20 5.29 -3.70
CA SER A 20 3.75 5.94 -4.93
C SER A 20 4.74 7.00 -5.41
N ASN A 21 5.36 7.74 -4.49
CA ASN A 21 6.34 8.78 -4.82
C ASN A 21 7.71 8.20 -5.24
N ILE A 22 8.04 6.97 -4.85
CA ILE A 22 9.28 6.30 -5.26
C ILE A 22 9.10 5.66 -6.64
N VAL A 23 8.00 4.93 -6.83
CA VAL A 23 7.73 4.14 -8.04
C VAL A 23 7.54 5.02 -9.29
N VAL A 24 7.09 6.26 -9.15
CA VAL A 24 6.95 7.22 -10.26
C VAL A 24 8.28 7.83 -10.74
N LYS A 25 9.39 7.66 -10.02
CA LYS A 25 10.65 8.30 -10.36
C LYS A 25 11.35 7.54 -11.48
N ASP A 26 11.81 8.28 -12.50
CA ASP A 26 12.61 7.71 -13.60
C ASP A 26 14.00 7.24 -13.13
N ASP A 27 14.63 7.99 -12.21
CA ASP A 27 15.94 7.69 -11.63
C ASP A 27 15.81 7.33 -10.14
N VAL A 28 15.73 6.03 -9.84
CA VAL A 28 15.65 5.48 -8.48
C VAL A 28 17.07 5.15 -7.98
N THR A 29 17.47 5.70 -6.82
CA THR A 29 18.78 5.35 -6.21
C THR A 29 18.77 3.93 -5.62
N ALA A 30 19.94 3.39 -5.28
CA ALA A 30 20.03 2.08 -4.64
C ALA A 30 19.30 2.05 -3.27
N GLU A 31 19.36 3.15 -2.52
CA GLU A 31 18.65 3.30 -1.25
C GLU A 31 17.14 3.37 -1.45
N GLU A 32 16.69 4.13 -2.44
CA GLU A 32 15.26 4.24 -2.78
C GLU A 32 14.72 2.90 -3.28
N TYR A 33 15.50 2.15 -4.06
CA TYR A 33 15.15 0.80 -4.48
C TYR A 33 15.00 -0.15 -3.27
N SER A 34 15.96 -0.14 -2.34
CA SER A 34 15.87 -0.94 -1.12
C SER A 34 14.63 -0.58 -0.29
N LEU A 35 14.33 0.73 -0.20
CA LEU A 35 13.16 1.23 0.51
C LEU A 35 11.84 0.84 -0.17
N GLU A 36 11.77 0.96 -1.50
CA GLU A 36 10.66 0.49 -2.33
C GLU A 36 10.36 -0.99 -2.03
N GLN A 37 11.39 -1.84 -2.10
CA GLN A 37 11.25 -3.28 -1.87
C GLN A 37 10.80 -3.58 -0.42
N SER A 38 11.29 -2.83 0.56
CA SER A 38 10.85 -2.94 1.96
C SER A 38 9.37 -2.57 2.13
N TYR A 39 8.93 -1.47 1.52
CA TYR A 39 7.53 -1.03 1.57
C TYR A 39 6.59 -2.01 0.86
N ILE A 40 6.99 -2.57 -0.29
CA ILE A 40 6.18 -3.59 -0.97
C ILE A 40 6.05 -4.84 -0.09
N LYS A 41 7.14 -5.31 0.52
CA LYS A 41 7.11 -6.46 1.45
C LYS A 41 6.16 -6.21 2.63
N GLU A 42 6.20 -5.01 3.22
CA GLU A 42 5.32 -4.66 4.33
C GLU A 42 3.84 -4.59 3.91
N LEU A 43 3.54 -3.97 2.75
CA LEU A 43 2.18 -3.87 2.22
C LEU A 43 1.59 -5.22 1.83
N LEU A 44 2.42 -6.13 1.32
CA LEU A 44 2.02 -7.48 0.93
C LEU A 44 2.18 -8.51 2.05
N SER A 45 2.53 -8.08 3.27
CA SER A 45 2.54 -8.97 4.43
C SER A 45 1.12 -9.47 4.73
N GLU A 46 1.02 -10.67 5.30
CA GLU A 46 -0.27 -11.28 5.65
C GLU A 46 -1.11 -10.37 6.56
N SER A 47 -0.47 -9.68 7.52
CA SER A 47 -1.14 -8.75 8.42
C SER A 47 -1.69 -7.53 7.70
N SER A 48 -0.94 -6.95 6.76
CA SER A 48 -1.35 -5.77 6.00
C SER A 48 -2.48 -6.12 5.04
N VAL A 49 -2.35 -7.24 4.30
CA VAL A 49 -3.38 -7.76 3.40
C VAL A 49 -4.68 -8.06 4.16
N SER A 50 -4.58 -8.72 5.32
CA SER A 50 -5.73 -9.02 6.18
C SER A 50 -6.40 -7.73 6.69
N THR A 51 -5.61 -6.74 7.11
CA THR A 51 -6.14 -5.45 7.59
C THR A 51 -6.84 -4.67 6.48
N MET A 52 -6.24 -4.56 5.30
CA MET A 52 -6.85 -3.89 4.14
C MET A 52 -8.15 -4.60 3.74
N THR A 53 -8.12 -5.93 3.64
CA THR A 53 -9.30 -6.75 3.31
C THR A 53 -10.42 -6.56 4.33
N PHE A 54 -10.10 -6.63 5.62
CA PHE A 54 -11.06 -6.41 6.70
C PHE A 54 -11.71 -5.02 6.60
N LEU A 55 -10.92 -3.97 6.40
CA LEU A 55 -11.41 -2.60 6.31
C LEU A 55 -12.30 -2.37 5.08
N LEU A 56 -11.96 -2.99 3.94
CA LEU A 56 -12.77 -2.93 2.72
C LEU A 56 -14.11 -3.66 2.87
N GLN A 57 -14.11 -4.83 3.52
CA GLN A 57 -15.33 -5.59 3.79
C GLN A 57 -16.22 -4.92 4.85
N ASN A 58 -15.65 -4.02 5.67
CA ASN A 58 -16.35 -3.36 6.77
C ASN A 58 -16.44 -1.84 6.59
N ARG A 59 -16.55 -1.34 5.35
CA ARG A 59 -16.64 0.11 5.04
C ARG A 59 -17.80 0.82 5.75
N GLN A 60 -18.89 0.12 6.06
CA GLN A 60 -20.02 0.63 6.84
C GLN A 60 -19.63 1.13 8.24
N LEU A 61 -18.47 0.72 8.77
CA LEU A 61 -17.97 1.20 10.05
C LEU A 61 -17.42 2.63 9.99
N GLY A 62 -17.25 3.22 8.79
CA GLY A 62 -16.74 4.57 8.62
C GLY A 62 -15.31 4.77 9.14
N ILE A 63 -14.51 3.71 9.19
CA ILE A 63 -13.11 3.75 9.66
C ILE A 63 -12.20 4.35 8.59
N ILE A 64 -12.46 4.01 7.33
CA ILE A 64 -11.75 4.51 6.14
C ILE A 64 -12.73 5.27 5.25
N ASP A 65 -12.21 6.28 4.56
CA ASP A 65 -12.96 7.00 3.53
C ASP A 65 -12.85 6.33 2.16
N ASP A 66 -13.57 6.86 1.16
CA ASP A 66 -13.60 6.30 -0.20
C ASP A 66 -12.23 6.33 -0.88
N LYS A 67 -11.41 7.34 -0.55
CA LYS A 67 -10.06 7.48 -1.10
C LYS A 67 -9.14 6.40 -0.55
N THR A 68 -9.15 6.18 0.76
CA THR A 68 -8.37 5.13 1.42
C THR A 68 -8.82 3.75 0.96
N ALA A 69 -10.14 3.55 0.78
CA ALA A 69 -10.67 2.31 0.22
C ALA A 69 -10.14 2.04 -1.20
N LEU A 70 -10.08 3.06 -2.05
CA LEU A 70 -9.50 2.91 -3.39
C LEU A 70 -8.03 2.50 -3.33
N LEU A 71 -7.22 3.17 -2.49
CA LEU A 71 -5.81 2.85 -2.32
C LEU A 71 -5.59 1.40 -1.86
N PHE A 72 -6.40 0.90 -0.92
CA PHE A 72 -6.31 -0.48 -0.47
C PHE A 72 -6.73 -1.47 -1.56
N SER A 73 -7.78 -1.16 -2.33
CA SER A 73 -8.19 -2.00 -3.47
C SER A 73 -7.07 -2.09 -4.51
N ASP A 74 -6.45 -0.96 -4.84
CA ASP A 74 -5.34 -0.91 -5.79
C ASP A 74 -4.19 -1.81 -5.35
N VAL A 75 -3.76 -1.72 -4.09
CA VAL A 75 -2.67 -2.55 -3.55
C VAL A 75 -3.00 -4.04 -3.59
N LEU A 76 -4.22 -4.43 -3.20
CA LEU A 76 -4.66 -5.83 -3.24
C LEU A 76 -4.77 -6.37 -4.67
N GLU A 77 -4.95 -5.50 -5.66
CA GLU A 77 -4.93 -5.84 -7.09
C GLU A 77 -3.51 -5.80 -7.68
N GLY A 78 -2.48 -5.45 -6.90
CA GLY A 78 -1.08 -5.40 -7.35
C GLY A 78 -0.66 -4.05 -7.92
N TYR A 79 -1.31 -2.96 -7.54
CA TYR A 79 -1.03 -1.61 -8.03
C TYR A 79 -0.82 -0.63 -6.88
N VAL A 80 -0.07 0.43 -7.14
CA VAL A 80 -0.06 1.65 -6.34
C VAL A 80 -0.65 2.77 -7.17
N SER A 81 -1.52 3.59 -6.58
CA SER A 81 -2.04 4.78 -7.25
C SER A 81 -1.24 6.01 -6.82
N ASP A 82 -0.83 6.84 -7.77
CA ASP A 82 -0.26 8.17 -7.52
C ASP A 82 -1.35 9.27 -7.46
N GLY A 83 -2.63 8.87 -7.50
CA GLY A 83 -3.79 9.76 -7.53
C GLY A 83 -4.26 10.13 -8.96
N GLN A 84 -3.49 9.82 -10.00
CA GLN A 84 -3.88 10.02 -11.40
C GLN A 84 -3.92 8.71 -12.19
N GLN A 85 -3.02 7.78 -11.88
CA GLN A 85 -2.83 6.53 -12.60
C GLN A 85 -2.54 5.37 -11.63
N ARG A 86 -2.92 4.17 -12.07
CA ARG A 86 -2.54 2.92 -11.40
C ARG A 86 -1.21 2.45 -11.96
N ILE A 87 -0.23 2.30 -11.08
CA ILE A 87 1.12 1.88 -11.44
C ILE A 87 1.31 0.46 -10.91
N PRO A 88 1.68 -0.51 -11.76
CA PRO A 88 1.94 -1.87 -11.30
C PRO A 88 3.00 -1.89 -10.20
N LEU A 89 2.73 -2.59 -9.11
CA LEU A 89 3.75 -2.88 -8.11
C LEU A 89 4.80 -3.78 -8.77
N PRO A 90 6.10 -3.48 -8.62
CA PRO A 90 7.18 -4.30 -9.18
C PRO A 90 7.40 -5.59 -8.36
N ILE A 91 6.35 -6.41 -8.23
CA ILE A 91 6.31 -7.63 -7.41
C ILE A 91 7.27 -8.69 -7.97
N ASP A 92 7.45 -8.75 -9.29
CA ASP A 92 8.36 -9.69 -9.96
C ASP A 92 9.84 -9.48 -9.58
N LYS A 93 10.20 -8.30 -9.05
CA LYS A 93 11.56 -8.02 -8.56
C LYS A 93 11.84 -8.63 -7.18
N ILE A 94 10.81 -9.05 -6.45
CA ILE A 94 10.93 -9.57 -5.08
C ILE A 94 11.34 -11.05 -5.07
N SER A 95 11.00 -11.81 -6.12
CA SER A 95 11.26 -13.26 -6.20
C SER A 95 12.68 -13.67 -6.63
N ASN A 96 13.57 -12.71 -6.90
CA ASN A 96 14.94 -12.99 -7.37
C ASN A 96 16.05 -12.66 -6.35
N GLN A 97 15.75 -12.72 -5.05
CA GLN A 97 16.75 -12.67 -3.97
C GLN A 97 16.71 -13.90 -3.08
#